data_AF-A0AA96QRI9-F1
#
_entry.id   AF-A0AA96QRI9-F1
#
_cell.length_a   1.000
_cell.length_b   1.000
_cell.length_c   1.000
_cell.angle_alpha   90.00
_cell.angle_beta   90.00
_cell.angle_gamma   90.00
#
_symmetry.space_group_name_H-M   'P 1'
#
loop_
_entity.id
_entity.type
_entity.pdbx_description
1 polymer ?
#
loop_
_entity_poly.entity_id
_entity_poly.type
_entity_poly.pdbx_seq_one_letter_code
_entity_poly.pdbx_strand_id
1 'polypeptide(L)'
;MARLNFSELNDTIRYTMWSVFRVEPGRLPEDRGPSATEAQNYLDSLEGKGVVVRGVYDVAGLRADADYMIWWHAEEIEQLQAAYQGFRRTAVGRVSVPVWSQVALHRPAEFNRSHIPAFLAGEEARKYICVYPFVRSYEWYLLPEEDRRKMLADHGKEARDYPDVRANTVSSFALGDYEWMLAFEADELHRIVDLMRHLRGTEARLHVREEIPFYTGTRVPAAELVTNLP
;
A
#
# COMPACT_ATOMS: atom_id res chain seq x y z
N MET A 1 -5.15 10.70 -23.32
CA MET A 1 -4.99 10.95 -21.87
C MET A 1 -4.55 12.38 -21.69
N ALA A 2 -5.19 13.14 -20.80
CA ALA A 2 -4.71 14.48 -20.43
C ALA A 2 -3.29 14.37 -19.88
N ARG A 3 -2.43 15.34 -20.20
CA ARG A 3 -1.05 15.38 -19.69
C ARG A 3 -1.12 15.64 -18.18
N LEU A 4 -0.53 14.76 -17.36
CA LEU A 4 -0.51 14.90 -15.91
C LEU A 4 0.10 16.25 -15.51
N ASN A 5 -0.59 16.99 -14.64
CA ASN A 5 -0.06 18.20 -14.02
C ASN A 5 0.76 17.82 -12.79
N PHE A 6 2.05 17.55 -12.99
CA PHE A 6 2.94 17.13 -11.90
C PHE A 6 3.06 18.18 -10.79
N SER A 7 2.90 19.47 -11.06
CA SER A 7 2.99 20.49 -10.00
C SER A 7 1.84 20.33 -9.01
N GLU A 8 0.61 20.31 -9.53
CA GLU A 8 -0.60 20.15 -8.74
C GLU A 8 -0.64 18.83 -7.96
N LEU A 9 -0.24 17.72 -8.60
CA LEU A 9 -0.15 16.42 -7.93
C LEU A 9 0.89 16.42 -6.80
N ASN A 10 2.04 17.05 -6.99
CA ASN A 10 3.09 17.17 -5.97
C ASN A 10 2.66 18.02 -4.77
N ASP A 11 1.81 19.03 -5.00
CA ASP A 11 1.31 19.92 -3.94
C ASP A 11 0.08 19.33 -3.22
N THR A 12 -0.45 18.19 -3.70
CA THR A 12 -1.61 17.52 -3.10
C THR A 12 -1.26 16.89 -1.75
N ILE A 13 -2.06 17.19 -0.72
CA ILE A 13 -2.01 16.48 0.57
C ILE A 13 -2.90 15.24 0.47
N ARG A 14 -2.29 14.05 0.58
CA ARG A 14 -3.03 12.80 0.54
C ARG A 14 -2.41 11.79 1.51
N TYR A 15 -3.16 11.42 2.53
CA TYR A 15 -2.82 10.31 3.40
C TYR A 15 -3.25 9.00 2.74
N THR A 16 -2.46 7.96 2.96
CA THR A 16 -2.78 6.61 2.54
C THR A 16 -2.48 5.66 3.68
N MET A 17 -3.32 4.64 3.84
CA MET A 17 -3.17 3.66 4.92
C MET A 17 -3.43 2.26 4.38
N TRP A 18 -2.58 1.33 4.82
CA TRP A 18 -2.71 -0.10 4.61
C TRP A 18 -3.03 -0.74 5.95
N SER A 19 -4.17 -1.39 6.06
CA SER A 19 -4.63 -2.05 7.28
C SER A 19 -4.78 -3.54 7.04
N VAL A 20 -3.97 -4.31 7.75
CA VAL A 20 -3.90 -5.77 7.63
C VAL A 20 -4.53 -6.41 8.85
N PHE A 21 -5.33 -7.43 8.59
CA PHE A 21 -6.11 -8.12 9.60
C PHE A 21 -5.94 -9.64 9.48
N ARG A 22 -6.13 -10.30 10.62
CA ARG A 22 -6.30 -11.74 10.73
C ARG A 22 -7.65 -12.02 11.36
N VAL A 23 -8.43 -12.91 10.76
CA VAL A 23 -9.72 -13.35 11.28
C VAL A 23 -9.49 -14.36 12.40
N GLU A 24 -10.26 -14.27 13.48
CA GLU A 24 -10.30 -15.33 14.47
C GLU A 24 -11.05 -16.56 13.91
N PRO A 25 -10.40 -17.73 13.80
CA PRO A 25 -11.03 -18.91 13.21
C PRO A 25 -12.31 -19.32 13.95
N GLY A 26 -13.35 -19.67 13.18
CA GLY A 26 -14.64 -20.13 13.72
C GLY A 26 -15.50 -19.04 14.37
N ARG A 27 -15.14 -17.75 14.21
CA ARG A 27 -15.95 -16.63 14.70
C ARG A 27 -16.93 -16.08 13.67
N LEU A 28 -16.66 -16.27 12.38
CA LEU A 28 -17.63 -15.97 11.33
C LEU A 28 -18.76 -17.02 11.33
N PRO A 29 -20.03 -16.62 11.14
CA PRO A 29 -21.11 -17.57 10.90
C PRO A 29 -20.86 -18.42 9.64
N GLU A 30 -21.45 -19.61 9.58
CA GLU A 30 -21.41 -20.46 8.38
C GLU A 30 -22.03 -19.75 7.17
N ASP A 31 -23.17 -19.07 7.36
CA ASP A 31 -23.73 -18.18 6.34
C ASP A 31 -23.02 -16.81 6.37
N ARG A 32 -22.10 -16.64 5.42
CA ARG A 32 -21.27 -15.44 5.28
C ARG A 32 -21.92 -14.35 4.43
N GLY A 33 -23.04 -14.63 3.76
CA GLY A 33 -23.72 -13.70 2.85
C GLY A 33 -24.09 -12.35 3.49
N PRO A 34 -24.69 -12.33 4.70
CA PRO A 34 -24.99 -11.08 5.40
C PRO A 34 -23.73 -10.28 5.77
N SER A 35 -22.68 -10.95 6.25
CA SER A 35 -21.41 -10.30 6.63
C SER A 35 -20.68 -9.73 5.41
N ALA A 36 -20.71 -10.46 4.29
CA ALA A 36 -20.15 -10.04 3.01
C ALA A 36 -20.86 -8.79 2.47
N THR A 37 -22.20 -8.80 2.49
CA THR A 37 -23.03 -7.64 2.10
C THR A 37 -22.77 -6.44 3.00
N GLU A 38 -22.71 -6.62 4.32
CA GLU A 38 -22.42 -5.52 5.27
C GLU A 38 -21.04 -4.89 5.00
N ALA A 39 -20.01 -5.72 4.82
CA ALA A 39 -18.65 -5.25 4.55
C ALA A 39 -18.57 -4.47 3.22
N GLN A 40 -19.17 -5.00 2.15
CA GLN A 40 -19.22 -4.33 0.85
C GLN A 40 -19.93 -2.98 0.95
N ASN A 41 -21.16 -2.97 1.50
CA ASN A 41 -21.94 -1.74 1.66
C ASN A 41 -21.21 -0.69 2.52
N TYR A 42 -20.52 -1.14 3.58
CA TYR A 42 -19.73 -0.24 4.40
C TYR A 42 -18.61 0.43 3.60
N LEU A 43 -17.83 -0.35 2.85
CA LEU A 43 -16.72 0.16 2.03
C LEU A 43 -17.21 1.08 0.91
N ASP A 44 -18.31 0.75 0.24
CA ASP A 44 -18.90 1.58 -0.80
C ASP A 44 -19.39 2.93 -0.23
N SER A 45 -19.89 2.94 1.02
CA SER A 45 -20.32 4.16 1.69
C SER A 45 -19.19 5.16 2.01
N LEU A 46 -17.93 4.73 1.92
CA LEU A 46 -16.76 5.55 2.29
C LEU A 46 -16.47 6.63 1.25
N GLU A 47 -16.84 6.44 -0.02
CA GLU A 47 -16.67 7.44 -1.07
C GLU A 47 -17.39 8.74 -0.71
N GLY A 48 -18.65 8.64 -0.23
CA GLY A 48 -19.43 9.77 0.26
C GLY A 48 -18.87 10.46 1.52
N LYS A 49 -17.80 9.91 2.12
CA LYS A 49 -17.07 10.47 3.27
C LYS A 49 -15.68 10.97 2.88
N GLY A 50 -15.37 11.01 1.58
CA GLY A 50 -14.08 11.44 1.05
C GLY A 50 -12.95 10.42 1.22
N VAL A 51 -13.28 9.15 1.45
CA VAL A 51 -12.30 8.06 1.56
C VAL A 51 -12.42 7.17 0.32
N VAL A 52 -11.30 6.96 -0.36
CA VAL A 52 -11.22 6.02 -1.49
C VAL A 52 -10.65 4.71 -0.99
N VAL A 53 -11.37 3.61 -1.22
CA VAL A 53 -10.86 2.24 -1.04
C VAL A 53 -10.22 1.80 -2.36
N ARG A 54 -8.89 1.87 -2.45
CA ARG A 54 -8.15 1.50 -3.66
C ARG A 54 -8.24 -0.01 -3.93
N GLY A 55 -8.22 -0.82 -2.87
CA GLY A 55 -8.42 -2.25 -2.99
C GLY A 55 -8.54 -2.97 -1.66
N VAL A 56 -9.20 -4.11 -1.73
CA VAL A 56 -9.21 -5.15 -0.71
C VAL A 56 -8.41 -6.32 -1.27
N TYR A 57 -7.51 -6.86 -0.47
CA TYR A 57 -6.54 -7.86 -0.91
C TYR A 57 -6.60 -9.09 -0.02
N ASP A 58 -6.71 -10.25 -0.64
CA ASP A 58 -6.45 -11.54 0.00
C ASP A 58 -4.94 -11.73 0.09
N VAL A 59 -4.42 -11.81 1.32
CA VAL A 59 -3.00 -12.05 1.61
C VAL A 59 -2.76 -13.41 2.26
N ALA A 60 -3.82 -14.20 2.45
CA ALA A 60 -3.75 -15.52 3.06
C ALA A 60 -2.87 -16.45 2.22
N GLY A 61 -2.13 -17.34 2.89
CA GLY A 61 -1.21 -18.28 2.24
C GLY A 61 0.10 -17.67 1.72
N LEU A 62 0.19 -16.35 1.58
CA LEU A 62 1.44 -15.63 1.28
C LEU A 62 2.17 -15.17 2.55
N ARG A 63 1.46 -15.15 3.69
CA ARG A 63 2.02 -14.95 5.02
C ARG A 63 1.16 -15.70 6.06
N ALA A 64 1.78 -16.21 7.12
CA ALA A 64 1.11 -17.10 8.07
C ALA A 64 0.23 -16.39 9.12
N ASP A 65 0.43 -15.09 9.34
CA ASP A 65 -0.16 -14.32 10.43
C ASP A 65 -1.22 -13.31 9.97
N ALA A 66 -1.62 -13.34 8.69
CA ALA A 66 -2.55 -12.37 8.11
C ALA A 66 -3.46 -13.03 7.05
N ASP A 67 -4.70 -12.55 6.95
CA ASP A 67 -5.68 -13.06 5.99
C ASP A 67 -6.02 -12.03 4.91
N TYR A 68 -6.19 -10.76 5.29
CA TYR A 68 -6.54 -9.72 4.33
C TYR A 68 -5.98 -8.34 4.65
N MET A 69 -5.89 -7.50 3.63
CA MET A 69 -5.45 -6.12 3.72
C MET A 69 -6.45 -5.19 3.01
N ILE A 70 -6.71 -4.03 3.61
CA ILE A 70 -7.45 -2.94 2.97
C ILE A 70 -6.48 -1.79 2.73
N TRP A 71 -6.47 -1.28 1.50
CA TRP A 71 -5.74 -0.07 1.13
C TRP A 71 -6.74 1.05 0.83
N TRP A 72 -6.67 2.12 1.63
CA TRP A 72 -7.48 3.33 1.45
C TRP A 72 -6.63 4.60 1.49
N HIS A 73 -7.18 5.70 0.96
CA HIS A 73 -6.53 7.01 1.01
C HIS A 73 -7.55 8.16 1.03
N ALA A 74 -7.18 9.26 1.67
CA ALA A 74 -8.03 10.44 1.89
C ALA A 74 -7.18 11.71 2.04
N GLU A 75 -7.81 12.87 2.09
CA GLU A 75 -7.13 14.17 2.25
C GLU A 75 -6.73 14.41 3.71
N GLU A 76 -7.55 13.96 4.65
CA GLU A 76 -7.33 14.11 6.09
C GLU A 76 -7.18 12.75 6.79
N ILE A 77 -6.33 12.71 7.82
CA ILE A 77 -6.04 11.46 8.55
C ILE A 77 -7.25 10.97 9.35
N GLU A 78 -8.07 11.88 9.87
CA GLU A 78 -9.28 11.59 10.64
C GLU A 78 -10.30 10.82 9.79
N GLN A 79 -10.34 11.05 8.48
CA GLN A 79 -11.21 10.30 7.56
C GLN A 79 -10.79 8.82 7.52
N LEU A 80 -9.48 8.54 7.44
CA LEU A 80 -8.96 7.17 7.45
C LEU A 80 -9.12 6.51 8.82
N GLN A 81 -8.91 7.25 9.91
CA GLN A 81 -9.16 6.74 11.26
C GLN A 81 -10.64 6.39 11.45
N ALA A 82 -11.56 7.24 10.99
CA ALA A 82 -13.00 6.98 11.05
C ALA A 82 -13.39 5.77 10.19
N ALA A 83 -12.81 5.63 8.99
CA ALA A 83 -13.01 4.47 8.11
C ALA A 83 -12.51 3.17 8.76
N TYR A 84 -11.30 3.17 9.31
CA TYR A 84 -10.75 2.04 10.03
C TYR A 84 -11.64 1.63 11.22
N GLN A 85 -12.04 2.58 12.08
CA GLN A 85 -12.87 2.29 13.25
C GLN A 85 -14.30 1.89 12.88
N GLY A 86 -14.87 2.41 11.79
CA GLY A 86 -16.17 1.96 11.32
C GLY A 86 -16.11 0.56 10.71
N PHE A 87 -15.06 0.24 9.95
CA PHE A 87 -14.85 -1.11 9.42
C PHE A 87 -14.72 -2.12 10.56
N ARG A 88 -13.93 -1.81 11.60
CA ARG A 88 -13.82 -2.64 12.81
C ARG A 88 -15.12 -2.87 13.56
N ARG A 89 -16.17 -2.09 13.28
CA ARG A 89 -17.50 -2.26 13.85
C ARG A 89 -18.43 -3.12 12.99
N THR A 90 -18.06 -3.52 11.79
CA THR A 90 -18.81 -4.50 10.95
C THR A 90 -18.71 -5.92 11.52
N ALA A 91 -19.52 -6.86 11.06
CA ALA A 91 -19.45 -8.27 11.47
C ALA A 91 -18.05 -8.86 11.26
N VAL A 92 -17.47 -8.72 10.05
CA VAL A 92 -16.11 -9.19 9.77
C VAL A 92 -15.06 -8.43 10.58
N GLY A 93 -15.23 -7.12 10.75
CA GLY A 93 -14.30 -6.30 11.53
C GLY A 93 -14.25 -6.67 13.01
N ARG A 94 -15.39 -7.05 13.62
CA ARG A 94 -15.47 -7.44 15.03
C ARG A 94 -14.81 -8.78 15.34
N VAL A 95 -14.71 -9.66 14.35
CA VAL A 95 -14.04 -10.96 14.48
C VAL A 95 -12.60 -10.95 13.96
N SER A 96 -12.12 -9.78 13.54
CA SER A 96 -10.78 -9.61 12.99
C SER A 96 -9.87 -8.88 13.97
N VAL A 97 -8.66 -9.40 14.11
CA VAL A 97 -7.57 -8.81 14.89
C VAL A 97 -6.69 -7.99 13.94
N PRO A 98 -6.44 -6.70 14.22
CA PRO A 98 -5.43 -5.95 13.49
C PRO A 98 -4.04 -6.53 13.74
N VAL A 99 -3.30 -6.83 12.68
CA VAL A 99 -1.94 -7.39 12.80
C VAL A 99 -0.87 -6.37 12.43
N TRP A 100 -1.20 -5.46 11.51
CA TRP A 100 -0.33 -4.36 11.11
C TRP A 100 -1.17 -3.27 10.44
N SER A 101 -0.94 -2.01 10.77
CA SER A 101 -1.61 -0.88 10.13
C SER A 101 -0.64 0.28 10.02
N GLN A 102 -0.39 0.76 8.80
CA GLN A 102 0.59 1.82 8.55
C GLN A 102 -0.01 2.94 7.72
N VAL A 103 0.39 4.16 8.06
CA VAL A 103 -0.02 5.38 7.38
C VAL A 103 1.21 5.99 6.70
N ALA A 104 0.99 6.52 5.50
CA ALA A 104 1.95 7.34 4.81
C ALA A 104 1.26 8.59 4.26
N LEU A 105 2.06 9.62 4.01
CA LEU A 105 1.63 10.90 3.48
C LEU A 105 2.41 11.20 2.21
N HIS A 106 1.70 11.54 1.14
CA HIS A 106 2.36 11.95 -0.09
C HIS A 106 3.21 13.20 0.14
N ARG A 107 4.45 13.13 -0.37
CA ARG A 107 5.34 14.26 -0.58
C ARG A 107 6.03 14.11 -1.93
N PRO A 108 6.43 15.22 -2.57
CA PRO A 108 7.23 15.17 -3.79
C PRO A 108 8.51 14.38 -3.59
N ALA A 109 8.92 13.62 -4.61
CA ALA A 109 10.21 12.96 -4.59
C ALA A 109 11.37 14.00 -4.55
N GLU A 110 12.46 13.65 -3.88
CA GLU A 110 13.60 14.55 -3.60
C GLU A 110 14.24 15.11 -4.88
N PHE A 111 14.41 14.28 -5.92
CA PHE A 111 15.13 14.68 -7.14
C PHE A 111 14.31 14.61 -8.43
N ASN A 112 13.45 13.60 -8.58
CA ASN A 112 12.64 13.41 -9.79
C ASN A 112 11.17 13.74 -9.50
N ARG A 113 10.77 15.01 -9.71
CA ARG A 113 9.39 15.47 -9.47
C ARG A 113 8.33 14.80 -10.35
N SER A 114 8.72 14.07 -11.38
CA SER A 114 7.80 13.25 -12.20
C SER A 114 7.56 11.85 -11.62
N HIS A 115 8.31 11.46 -10.58
CA HIS A 115 8.06 10.22 -9.85
C HIS A 115 6.92 10.43 -8.83
N ILE A 116 5.69 10.16 -9.29
CA ILE A 116 4.47 10.25 -8.49
C ILE A 116 3.92 8.84 -8.23
N PRO A 117 3.42 8.54 -7.02
CA PRO A 117 2.74 7.28 -6.75
C PRO A 117 1.58 7.03 -7.72
N ALA A 118 1.45 5.79 -8.20
CA ALA A 118 0.41 5.39 -9.14
C ALA A 118 -1.02 5.75 -8.66
N PHE A 119 -1.28 5.62 -7.35
CA PHE A 119 -2.59 5.97 -6.80
C PHE A 119 -2.94 7.46 -6.91
N LEU A 120 -1.94 8.35 -6.87
CA LEU A 120 -2.13 9.79 -7.05
C LEU A 120 -2.22 10.20 -8.50
N ALA A 121 -1.54 9.47 -9.39
CA ALA A 121 -1.65 9.68 -10.83
C ALA A 121 -3.01 9.25 -11.40
N GLY A 122 -3.93 8.74 -10.56
CA GLY A 122 -5.24 8.26 -10.97
C GLY A 122 -5.18 6.96 -11.76
N GLU A 123 -4.10 6.18 -11.59
CA GLU A 123 -3.98 4.89 -12.27
C GLU A 123 -4.86 3.83 -11.63
N GLU A 124 -5.44 2.98 -12.48
CA GLU A 124 -6.21 1.81 -12.05
C GLU A 124 -5.37 0.91 -11.14
N ALA A 125 -6.01 0.41 -10.07
CA ALA A 125 -5.39 -0.56 -9.19
C ALA A 125 -5.21 -1.91 -9.90
N ARG A 126 -4.05 -2.54 -9.74
CA ARG A 126 -3.74 -3.80 -10.44
C ARG A 126 -4.18 -5.04 -9.68
N LYS A 127 -4.13 -6.19 -10.36
CA LYS A 127 -4.57 -7.48 -9.80
C LYS A 127 -3.77 -7.91 -8.57
N TYR A 128 -2.46 -7.70 -8.55
CA TYR A 128 -1.58 -8.12 -7.45
C TYR A 128 -0.91 -6.92 -6.80
N ILE A 129 -0.60 -7.07 -5.51
CA ILE A 129 0.14 -6.08 -4.74
C ILE A 129 1.26 -6.72 -3.92
N CYS A 130 2.32 -5.97 -3.68
CA CYS A 130 3.31 -6.23 -2.64
C CYS A 130 3.57 -4.93 -1.87
N VAL A 131 3.26 -4.93 -0.56
CA VAL A 131 3.40 -3.79 0.34
C VAL A 131 4.43 -4.11 1.42
N TYR A 132 5.32 -3.18 1.68
CA TYR A 132 6.30 -3.30 2.77
C TYR A 132 6.78 -1.91 3.23
N PRO A 133 7.14 -1.77 4.52
CA PRO A 133 7.75 -0.54 5.00
C PRO A 133 9.23 -0.50 4.62
N PHE A 134 9.87 0.66 4.76
CA PHE A 134 11.29 0.79 4.47
C PHE A 134 11.96 1.87 5.29
N VAL A 135 13.20 1.56 5.68
CA VAL A 135 14.04 2.41 6.50
C VAL A 135 15.45 2.42 5.90
N ARG A 136 15.94 3.60 5.57
CA ARG A 136 17.30 3.81 5.04
C ARG A 136 18.36 3.65 6.14
N SER A 137 19.62 3.54 5.71
CA SER A 137 20.77 3.63 6.63
C SER A 137 20.79 5.00 7.31
N TYR A 138 21.35 5.07 8.52
CA TYR A 138 21.40 6.32 9.28
C TYR A 138 22.08 7.48 8.53
N GLU A 139 23.14 7.16 7.79
CA GLU A 139 23.90 8.16 7.04
C GLU A 139 23.20 8.63 5.75
N TRP A 140 22.15 7.95 5.27
CA TRP A 140 21.57 8.18 3.96
C TRP A 140 21.28 9.67 3.73
N TYR A 141 20.54 10.29 4.65
CA TYR A 141 20.14 11.69 4.57
C TYR A 141 21.30 12.70 4.84
N LEU A 142 22.47 12.21 5.26
CA LEU A 142 23.67 13.00 5.52
C LEU A 142 24.71 12.90 4.38
N LEU A 143 24.55 11.96 3.45
CA LEU A 143 25.42 11.84 2.28
C LEU A 143 25.38 13.12 1.42
N PRO A 144 26.40 13.35 0.58
CA PRO A 144 26.32 14.37 -0.46
C PRO A 144 25.08 14.17 -1.33
N GLU A 145 24.42 15.29 -1.69
CA GLU A 145 23.20 15.27 -2.49
C GLU A 145 23.41 14.59 -3.85
N GLU A 146 24.57 14.82 -4.47
CA GLU A 146 24.96 14.25 -5.75
C GLU A 146 25.05 12.72 -5.72
N ASP A 147 25.58 12.16 -4.63
CA ASP A 147 25.69 10.71 -4.43
C ASP A 147 24.30 10.09 -4.28
N ARG A 148 23.44 10.67 -3.43
CA ARG A 148 22.03 10.22 -3.31
C ARG A 148 21.29 10.30 -4.64
N ARG A 149 21.43 11.41 -5.36
CA ARG A 149 20.79 11.63 -6.66
C ARG A 149 21.24 10.58 -7.67
N LYS A 150 22.54 10.29 -7.74
CA LYS A 150 23.09 9.27 -8.61
C LYS A 150 22.55 7.89 -8.26
N MET A 151 22.60 7.50 -6.99
CA MET A 151 22.10 6.19 -6.54
C MET A 151 20.60 6.01 -6.83
N LEU A 152 19.77 7.04 -6.62
CA LEU A 152 18.34 6.98 -6.93
C LEU A 152 18.05 6.98 -8.43
N ALA A 153 18.83 7.71 -9.23
CA ALA A 153 18.71 7.67 -10.68
C ALA A 153 19.09 6.30 -11.24
N ASP A 154 20.18 5.70 -10.76
CA ASP A 154 20.62 4.36 -11.18
C ASP A 154 19.62 3.30 -10.72
N HIS A 155 19.09 3.39 -9.49
CA HIS A 155 18.00 2.53 -9.01
C HIS A 155 16.75 2.61 -9.91
N GLY A 156 16.34 3.81 -10.30
CA GLY A 156 15.20 4.00 -11.19
C GLY A 156 15.42 3.46 -12.61
N LYS A 157 16.67 3.43 -13.10
CA LYS A 157 17.00 2.84 -14.41
C LYS A 157 16.82 1.32 -14.42
N GLU A 158 17.15 0.63 -13.33
CA GLU A 158 16.95 -0.82 -13.22
C GLU A 158 15.46 -1.23 -13.30
N ALA A 159 14.54 -0.32 -12.93
CA ALA A 159 13.11 -0.53 -13.06
C ALA A 159 12.55 -0.28 -14.48
N ARG A 160 13.37 0.17 -15.44
CA ARG A 160 12.91 0.60 -16.78
C ARG A 160 12.22 -0.51 -17.57
N ASP A 161 12.65 -1.75 -17.39
CA ASP A 161 12.08 -2.93 -18.07
C ASP A 161 10.83 -3.49 -17.36
N TYR A 162 10.30 -2.76 -16.37
CA TYR A 162 9.09 -3.10 -15.60
C TYR A 162 8.04 -1.98 -15.65
N PRO A 163 7.68 -1.42 -16.82
CA PRO A 163 6.66 -0.37 -16.91
C PRO A 163 5.27 -0.84 -16.45
N ASP A 164 5.03 -2.16 -16.49
CA ASP A 164 3.83 -2.85 -16.03
C ASP A 164 3.71 -2.92 -14.50
N VAL A 165 4.82 -2.77 -13.77
CA VAL A 165 4.82 -2.73 -12.30
C VAL A 165 4.73 -1.28 -11.83
N ARG A 166 3.62 -0.94 -11.19
CA ARG A 166 3.31 0.43 -10.78
C ARG A 166 3.76 0.67 -9.35
N ALA A 167 4.63 1.67 -9.16
CA ALA A 167 5.25 1.95 -7.88
C ALA A 167 4.49 3.03 -7.09
N ASN A 168 4.43 2.84 -5.78
CA ASN A 168 3.95 3.82 -4.83
C ASN A 168 4.98 3.90 -3.70
N THR A 169 5.85 4.90 -3.74
CA THR A 169 6.82 5.18 -2.66
C THR A 169 6.36 6.42 -1.91
N VAL A 170 5.99 6.27 -0.65
CA VAL A 170 5.28 7.31 0.11
C VAL A 170 5.93 7.51 1.48
N SER A 171 6.05 8.76 1.94
CA SER A 171 6.71 9.12 3.19
C SER A 171 5.88 8.68 4.41
N SER A 172 6.52 8.07 5.42
CA SER A 172 5.88 7.57 6.65
C SER A 172 6.51 8.13 7.94
N PHE A 173 7.41 9.11 7.82
CA PHE A 173 8.04 9.75 8.99
C PHE A 173 7.01 10.24 10.00
N ALA A 174 7.18 9.83 11.26
CA ALA A 174 6.29 10.14 12.39
C ALA A 174 4.85 9.58 12.28
N LEU A 175 4.59 8.70 11.32
CA LEU A 175 3.28 8.04 11.10
C LEU A 175 3.31 6.54 11.43
N GLY A 176 4.38 6.11 12.11
CA GLY A 176 4.68 4.74 12.48
C GLY A 176 6.16 4.60 12.80
N ASP A 177 6.67 3.37 12.71
CA ASP A 177 8.07 3.03 13.02
C ASP A 177 9.02 3.17 11.81
N TYR A 178 8.50 3.65 10.67
CA TYR A 178 9.18 3.58 9.38
C TYR A 178 9.39 4.94 8.72
N GLU A 179 10.25 4.99 7.70
CA GLU A 179 10.53 6.20 6.93
C GLU A 179 9.68 6.27 5.66
N TRP A 180 9.45 5.12 5.03
CA TRP A 180 8.67 4.99 3.80
C TRP A 180 7.73 3.81 3.85
N MET A 181 6.63 3.93 3.12
CA MET A 181 5.81 2.81 2.68
C MET A 181 5.98 2.61 1.18
N LEU A 182 6.23 1.36 0.78
CA LEU A 182 6.28 0.96 -0.62
C LEU A 182 5.14 0.01 -0.94
N ALA A 183 4.46 0.26 -2.07
CA ALA A 183 3.51 -0.65 -2.66
C ALA A 183 3.75 -0.78 -4.17
N PHE A 184 3.99 -2.01 -4.63
CA PHE A 184 4.08 -2.34 -6.05
C PHE A 184 2.83 -3.07 -6.51
N GLU A 185 2.23 -2.59 -7.59
CA GLU A 185 1.02 -3.15 -8.17
C GLU A 185 1.32 -3.68 -9.58
N ALA A 186 0.88 -4.90 -9.91
CA ALA A 186 1.04 -5.46 -11.25
C ALA A 186 -0.11 -6.42 -11.59
N ASP A 187 -0.35 -6.66 -12.88
CA ASP A 187 -1.35 -7.62 -13.32
C ASP A 187 -0.83 -9.07 -13.24
N GLU A 188 0.49 -9.26 -13.12
CA GLU A 188 1.14 -10.55 -12.95
C GLU A 188 2.11 -10.52 -11.75
N LEU A 189 1.89 -11.39 -10.76
CA LEU A 189 2.67 -11.38 -9.51
C LEU A 189 4.17 -11.60 -9.73
N HIS A 190 4.56 -12.48 -10.66
CA HIS A 190 5.97 -12.78 -10.91
C HIS A 190 6.75 -11.56 -11.38
N ARG A 191 6.09 -10.58 -12.02
CA ARG A 191 6.72 -9.31 -12.44
C ARG A 191 7.20 -8.49 -11.25
N ILE A 192 6.44 -8.49 -10.15
CA ILE A 192 6.85 -7.87 -8.88
C ILE A 192 8.07 -8.61 -8.29
N VAL A 193 8.05 -9.95 -8.30
CA VAL A 193 9.16 -10.77 -7.80
C VAL A 193 10.45 -10.48 -8.59
N ASP A 194 10.35 -10.47 -9.92
CA ASP A 194 11.47 -10.21 -10.81
C ASP A 194 12.02 -8.78 -10.62
N LEU A 195 11.15 -7.77 -10.54
CA LEU A 195 11.55 -6.39 -10.25
C LEU A 195 12.32 -6.34 -8.91
N MET A 196 11.75 -6.89 -7.84
CA MET A 196 12.36 -6.86 -6.51
C MET A 196 13.73 -7.52 -6.48
N ARG A 197 13.92 -8.60 -7.26
CA ARG A 197 15.21 -9.26 -7.46
C ARG A 197 16.18 -8.37 -8.25
N HIS A 198 15.72 -7.75 -9.34
CA HIS A 198 16.56 -6.90 -10.19
C HIS A 198 17.10 -5.68 -9.42
N LEU A 199 16.23 -5.03 -8.62
CA LEU A 199 16.61 -3.88 -7.79
C LEU A 199 17.70 -4.20 -6.74
N ARG A 200 18.02 -5.49 -6.51
CA ARG A 200 19.17 -5.87 -5.67
C ARG A 200 20.52 -5.48 -6.28
N GLY A 201 20.62 -5.35 -7.60
CA GLY A 201 21.84 -4.94 -8.32
C GLY A 201 22.16 -3.44 -8.25
N THR A 202 21.67 -2.72 -7.24
CA THR A 202 21.80 -1.25 -7.14
C THR A 202 22.63 -0.85 -5.92
N GLU A 203 23.46 0.19 -6.06
CA GLU A 203 24.27 0.73 -4.94
C GLU A 203 23.39 1.23 -3.78
N ALA A 204 22.17 1.67 -4.07
CA ALA A 204 21.16 2.03 -3.08
C ALA A 204 20.86 0.91 -2.07
N ARG A 205 21.20 -0.36 -2.36
CA ARG A 205 21.08 -1.49 -1.43
C ARG A 205 22.05 -1.46 -0.26
N LEU A 206 23.17 -0.77 -0.37
CA LEU A 206 24.11 -0.58 0.73
C LEU A 206 23.52 0.32 1.84
N HIS A 207 22.48 1.09 1.50
CA HIS A 207 21.86 2.07 2.39
C HIS A 207 20.44 1.67 2.80
N VAL A 208 20.30 0.45 3.34
CA VAL A 208 19.02 -0.12 3.80
C VAL A 208 19.20 -0.73 5.17
N ARG A 209 18.30 -0.41 6.10
CA ARG A 209 18.29 -0.91 7.48
C ARG A 209 17.14 -1.87 7.73
N GLU A 210 15.95 -1.55 7.23
CA GLU A 210 14.76 -2.38 7.43
C GLU A 210 13.85 -2.32 6.20
N GLU A 211 13.26 -3.46 5.83
CA GLU A 211 12.31 -3.57 4.71
C GLU A 211 11.20 -4.61 4.95
N ILE A 212 10.89 -4.92 6.21
CA ILE A 212 9.92 -5.95 6.62
C ILE A 212 8.91 -5.37 7.62
N PRO A 213 7.69 -5.94 7.73
CA PRO A 213 7.15 -7.12 7.04
C PRO A 213 6.68 -6.85 5.60
N PHE A 214 6.64 -7.92 4.79
CA PHE A 214 5.98 -7.92 3.48
C PHE A 214 4.55 -8.44 3.59
N TYR A 215 3.63 -7.76 2.90
CA TYR A 215 2.26 -8.20 2.64
C TYR A 215 2.02 -8.24 1.13
N THR A 216 1.96 -9.45 0.58
CA THR A 216 1.69 -9.71 -0.83
C THR A 216 0.32 -10.34 -0.97
N GLY A 217 -0.44 -9.97 -1.99
CA GLY A 217 -1.82 -10.46 -2.14
C GLY A 217 -2.47 -10.19 -3.49
N THR A 218 -3.66 -10.74 -3.65
CA THR A 218 -4.51 -10.56 -4.83
C THR A 218 -5.66 -9.62 -4.50
N ARG A 219 -5.90 -8.63 -5.35
CA ARG A 219 -7.05 -7.73 -5.24
C ARG A 219 -8.33 -8.49 -5.54
N VAL A 220 -9.30 -8.42 -4.63
CA VAL A 220 -10.57 -9.14 -4.71
C VAL A 220 -11.74 -8.21 -4.31
N PRO A 221 -12.97 -8.48 -4.79
CA PRO A 221 -14.17 -7.87 -4.22
C PRO A 221 -14.29 -8.18 -2.72
N ALA A 222 -14.77 -7.21 -1.93
CA ALA A 222 -14.87 -7.39 -0.48
C ALA A 222 -15.83 -8.53 -0.10
N ALA A 223 -16.95 -8.65 -0.82
CA ALA A 223 -17.90 -9.72 -0.60
C ALA A 223 -17.31 -11.12 -0.89
N GLU A 224 -16.50 -11.24 -1.94
CA GLU A 224 -15.79 -12.48 -2.29
C GLU A 224 -14.78 -12.85 -1.20
N LEU A 225 -13.97 -11.88 -0.75
CA LEU A 225 -13.03 -12.07 0.35
C LEU A 225 -13.76 -12.64 1.57
N VAL A 226 -14.82 -11.97 2.05
CA VAL A 226 -15.53 -12.35 3.27
C VAL A 226 -16.12 -13.76 3.17
N THR A 227 -16.57 -14.16 1.98
CA THR A 227 -17.11 -15.51 1.74
C THR A 227 -16.03 -16.59 1.86
N ASN A 228 -14.76 -16.27 1.60
CA ASN A 228 -13.64 -17.21 1.56
C ASN A 228 -12.77 -17.27 2.83
N LEU A 229 -12.97 -16.37 3.81
CA LEU A 229 -12.22 -16.33 5.08
C LEU A 229 -12.34 -17.65 5.88
N PRO A 230 -11.44 -18.00 6.82
CA PRO A 230 -11.57 -19.22 7.61
C PRO A 230 -12.77 -19.23 8.56
#